data_AF-A0A0K8VN09-F1
#
_entry.id   AF-A0A0K8VN09-F1
#
_cell.length_a   1.000
_cell.length_b   1.000
_cell.length_c   1.000
_cell.angle_alpha   90.00
_cell.angle_beta   90.00
_cell.angle_gamma   90.00
#
_symmetry.space_group_name_H-M   'P 1'
#
loop_
_entity.id
_entity.type
_entity.pdbx_description
1 polymer ?
#
loop_
_entity_poly.entity_id
_entity_poly.type
_entity_poly.pdbx_seq_one_letter_code
_entity_poly.pdbx_strand_id
1 'polypeptide(L)'
;MVCVTEDAFGTTINPLTKKEVAIRRFTITNDRRMSMQLITFGATITSLKVPDSHGMAEDITLGFDNIEGYLTENNPYIGCSVGRVCSRVGNGNFMLDGKKYEVTKNFLGKHMLHGGTHGFSKVIWEVDQIRPDGVVFKFTSPDGHEGFPGEVVATATYTITDDNCMRFCFEATTNKPTPVNMTNHAYFNLAGHVSEISIEL
;
A
#
# COMPACT_ATOMS: atom_id res chain seq x y z
N MET A 1 3.80 3.67 -25.57
CA MET A 1 3.79 2.25 -25.13
C MET A 1 4.08 2.20 -23.65
N VAL A 2 3.45 1.27 -22.93
CA VAL A 2 3.73 1.01 -21.51
C VAL A 2 4.57 -0.26 -21.41
N CYS A 3 5.52 -0.30 -20.48
CA CYS A 3 6.38 -1.44 -20.19
C CYS A 3 6.38 -1.72 -18.69
N VAL A 4 6.38 -3.01 -18.31
CA VAL A 4 6.50 -3.46 -16.93
C VAL A 4 7.74 -4.33 -16.81
N THR A 5 8.65 -3.96 -15.90
CA THR A 5 9.81 -4.75 -15.53
C THR A 5 9.76 -5.14 -14.06
N GLU A 6 10.44 -6.22 -13.71
CA GLU A 6 10.50 -6.74 -12.35
C GLU A 6 11.94 -6.97 -11.91
N ASP A 7 12.23 -6.63 -10.66
CA ASP A 7 13.50 -6.91 -9.99
C ASP A 7 13.30 -7.17 -8.48
N ALA A 8 14.38 -7.52 -7.77
CA ALA A 8 14.33 -7.74 -6.32
C ALA A 8 14.60 -6.43 -5.56
N PHE A 9 13.76 -6.10 -4.58
CA PHE A 9 13.93 -4.92 -3.73
C PHE A 9 14.68 -5.22 -2.43
N GLY A 10 14.63 -6.47 -1.96
CA GLY A 10 15.24 -6.91 -0.72
C GLY A 10 14.56 -8.16 -0.16
N THR A 11 14.80 -8.45 1.12
CA THR A 11 14.20 -9.59 1.83
C THR A 11 13.67 -9.12 3.18
N THR A 12 12.62 -9.78 3.67
CA THR A 12 12.09 -9.52 5.02
C THR A 12 11.45 -10.78 5.60
N ILE A 13 11.04 -10.73 6.86
CA ILE A 13 10.23 -11.77 7.50
C ILE A 13 8.76 -11.43 7.33
N ASN A 14 8.00 -12.33 6.70
CA ASN A 14 6.56 -12.19 6.59
C ASN A 14 5.93 -12.21 8.00
N PRO A 15 5.16 -11.18 8.41
CA PRO A 15 4.67 -11.07 9.78
C PRO A 15 3.62 -12.11 10.15
N LEU A 16 2.94 -12.70 9.17
CA LEU A 16 1.90 -13.69 9.39
C LEU A 16 2.47 -15.11 9.42
N THR A 17 3.41 -15.43 8.53
CA THR A 17 3.97 -16.78 8.41
C THR A 17 5.30 -16.97 9.15
N LYS A 18 5.95 -15.87 9.55
CA LYS A 18 7.28 -15.82 10.20
C LYS A 18 8.40 -16.41 9.35
N LYS A 19 8.21 -16.51 8.03
CA LYS A 19 9.21 -16.98 7.08
C LYS A 19 9.88 -15.82 6.36
N GLU A 20 11.15 -15.99 6.02
CA GLU A 20 11.84 -15.08 5.11
C GLU A 20 11.19 -15.12 3.72
N VAL A 21 11.09 -13.96 3.09
CA VAL A 21 10.49 -13.77 1.78
C VAL A 21 11.21 -12.64 1.03
N ALA A 22 11.41 -12.84 -0.27
CA ALA A 22 11.91 -11.81 -1.16
C ALA A 22 10.81 -10.78 -1.48
N ILE A 23 11.15 -9.50 -1.39
CA ILE A 23 10.30 -8.40 -1.83
C ILE A 23 10.58 -8.13 -3.30
N ARG A 24 9.54 -8.23 -4.11
CA ARG A 24 9.60 -7.98 -5.55
C ARG A 24 9.26 -6.51 -5.79
N ARG A 25 9.99 -5.86 -6.70
CA ARG A 25 9.70 -4.52 -7.20
C ARG A 25 9.25 -4.61 -8.65
N PHE A 26 8.25 -3.81 -8.98
CA PHE A 26 7.74 -3.63 -10.33
C PHE A 26 7.96 -2.19 -10.74
N THR A 27 8.56 -1.98 -11.91
CA THR A 27 8.71 -0.65 -12.51
C THR A 27 7.84 -0.59 -13.76
N ILE A 28 6.89 0.32 -13.78
CA ILE A 28 5.95 0.54 -14.88
C ILE A 28 6.31 1.88 -15.53
N THR A 29 6.68 1.88 -16.80
CA THR A 29 7.10 3.09 -17.54
C THR A 29 6.30 3.30 -18.81
N ASN A 30 6.22 4.54 -19.28
CA ASN A 30 5.67 4.86 -20.59
C ASN A 30 6.60 5.75 -21.43
N ASP A 31 6.30 5.88 -22.72
CA ASP A 31 7.09 6.70 -23.66
C ASP A 31 7.03 8.21 -23.37
N ARG A 32 6.14 8.64 -22.47
CA ARG A 32 6.00 10.03 -22.02
C ARG A 32 6.75 10.31 -20.72
N ARG A 33 7.75 9.48 -20.39
CA ARG A 33 8.66 9.63 -19.25
C ARG A 33 8.00 9.54 -17.87
N MET A 34 6.76 9.05 -17.78
CA MET A 34 6.18 8.66 -16.50
C MET A 34 6.72 7.30 -16.08
N SER A 35 7.01 7.15 -14.79
CA SER A 35 7.48 5.90 -14.20
C SER A 35 6.87 5.71 -12.81
N MET A 36 6.28 4.54 -12.54
CA MET A 36 5.80 4.16 -11.21
C MET A 36 6.53 2.91 -10.74
N GLN A 37 7.00 2.92 -9.49
CA GLN A 37 7.58 1.75 -8.85
C GLN A 37 6.70 1.26 -7.71
N LEU A 38 6.50 -0.05 -7.65
CA LEU A 38 5.66 -0.73 -6.66
C LEU A 38 6.42 -1.89 -6.03
N ILE A 39 6.21 -2.15 -4.75
CA ILE A 39 6.75 -3.34 -4.07
C ILE A 39 5.66 -4.20 -3.45
N THR A 40 5.92 -5.50 -3.32
CA THR A 40 4.95 -6.46 -2.73
C THR A 40 4.68 -6.24 -1.25
N PHE A 41 5.59 -5.62 -0.50
CA PHE A 41 5.34 -5.22 0.88
C PHE A 41 4.33 -4.06 0.91
N GLY A 42 3.14 -4.32 1.45
CA GLY A 42 2.06 -3.34 1.54
C GLY A 42 1.45 -2.91 0.19
N ALA A 43 1.79 -3.57 -0.92
CA ALA A 43 1.46 -3.10 -2.27
C ALA A 43 1.78 -1.59 -2.41
N THR A 44 3.02 -1.24 -2.09
CA THR A 44 3.47 0.12 -1.79
C THR A 44 4.04 0.79 -3.03
N ILE A 45 3.63 2.03 -3.30
CA ILE A 45 4.28 2.91 -4.28
C ILE A 45 5.58 3.41 -3.65
N THR A 46 6.71 3.07 -4.27
CA THR A 46 8.02 3.50 -3.78
C THR A 46 8.58 4.70 -4.54
N SER A 47 8.06 4.96 -5.74
CA SER A 47 8.47 6.08 -6.60
C SER A 47 7.37 6.36 -7.62
N LEU A 48 7.11 7.63 -7.90
CA LEU A 48 6.27 8.08 -8.99
C LEU A 48 6.95 9.27 -9.67
N LYS A 49 7.56 9.02 -10.82
CA LYS A 49 8.20 10.05 -11.63
C LYS A 49 7.25 10.59 -12.67
N VAL A 50 7.11 11.92 -12.72
CA VAL A 50 6.20 12.62 -13.65
C VAL A 50 6.97 13.74 -14.34
N PRO A 51 6.87 13.90 -15.68
CA PRO A 51 7.48 15.01 -16.39
C PRO A 51 6.84 16.35 -16.03
N ASP A 52 7.67 17.36 -15.80
CA ASP A 52 7.27 18.75 -15.64
C ASP A 52 6.94 19.43 -17.00
N SER A 53 6.71 20.74 -16.96
CA SER A 53 6.43 21.53 -18.17
C SER A 53 7.60 21.62 -19.17
N HIS A 54 8.82 21.26 -18.76
CA HIS A 54 10.02 21.18 -19.58
C HIS A 54 10.33 19.75 -20.05
N GLY A 55 9.49 18.77 -19.68
CA GLY A 55 9.68 17.35 -20.01
C GLY A 55 10.72 16.64 -19.15
N MET A 56 11.16 17.25 -18.05
CA MET A 56 12.06 16.65 -17.07
C MET A 56 11.25 15.88 -16.03
N ALA A 57 11.55 14.59 -15.85
CA ALA A 57 10.81 13.73 -14.93
C ALA A 57 11.49 13.72 -13.55
N GLU A 58 10.73 14.09 -12.52
CA GLU A 58 11.15 14.04 -11.13
C GLU A 58 10.24 13.12 -10.32
N ASP A 59 10.80 12.48 -9.29
CA ASP A 59 10.00 11.69 -8.35
C ASP A 59 9.19 12.63 -7.47
N ILE A 60 7.87 12.56 -7.58
CA ILE A 60 6.95 13.42 -6.84
C ILE A 60 6.37 12.72 -5.61
N THR A 61 6.88 11.54 -5.24
CA THR A 61 6.44 10.81 -4.04
C THR A 61 7.52 10.75 -2.97
N LEU A 62 7.12 10.72 -1.71
CA LEU A 62 8.02 10.31 -0.63
C LEU A 62 8.16 8.79 -0.63
N GLY A 63 9.34 8.31 -0.26
CA GLY A 63 9.68 6.89 -0.25
C GLY A 63 11.02 6.65 0.45
N PHE A 64 11.41 5.38 0.50
CA PHE A 64 12.72 4.92 0.96
C PHE A 64 13.42 4.13 -0.15
N ASP A 65 14.75 4.16 -0.14
CA ASP A 65 15.58 3.49 -1.15
C ASP A 65 15.63 1.96 -0.97
N ASN A 66 15.31 1.46 0.22
CA ASN A 66 15.43 0.04 0.59
C ASN A 66 14.27 -0.44 1.47
N ILE A 67 14.17 -1.75 1.65
CA ILE A 67 13.09 -2.38 2.42
C ILE A 67 13.16 -2.02 3.91
N GLU A 68 14.35 -1.83 4.47
CA GLU A 68 14.55 -1.47 5.87
C GLU A 68 13.86 -0.15 6.22
N GLY A 69 13.88 0.83 5.31
CA GLY A 69 13.16 2.09 5.46
C GLY A 69 11.64 1.88 5.55
N TYR A 70 11.06 0.94 4.81
CA TYR A 70 9.63 0.64 4.92
C TYR A 70 9.26 -0.16 6.17
N LEU A 71 10.20 -0.94 6.72
CA LEU A 71 10.01 -1.78 7.91
C LEU A 71 10.16 -1.00 9.23
N THR A 72 10.77 0.19 9.20
CA THR A 72 10.97 0.99 10.42
C THR A 72 9.66 1.38 11.10
N GLU A 73 9.66 1.42 12.42
CA GLU A 73 8.49 1.86 13.22
C GLU A 73 8.12 3.32 12.97
N ASN A 74 9.08 4.13 12.52
CA ASN A 74 8.89 5.54 12.21
C ASN A 74 8.24 5.79 10.84
N ASN A 75 7.98 4.76 10.02
CA ASN A 75 7.34 4.94 8.73
C ASN A 75 5.85 5.32 8.91
N PRO A 76 5.43 6.54 8.54
CA PRO A 76 4.05 7.00 8.69
C PRO A 76 3.15 6.50 7.54
N TYR A 77 3.25 5.21 7.20
CA TYR A 77 2.48 4.56 6.12
C TYR A 77 2.80 5.08 4.71
N ILE A 78 4.03 5.52 4.45
CA ILE A 78 4.42 6.10 3.15
C ILE A 78 4.11 5.14 1.99
N GLY A 79 3.29 5.59 1.04
CA GLY A 79 3.05 4.95 -0.26
C GLY A 79 2.21 3.68 -0.25
N CYS A 80 1.93 3.11 0.93
CA CYS A 80 1.35 1.79 1.07
C CYS A 80 -0.16 1.73 0.81
N SER A 81 -0.67 0.54 0.50
CA SER A 81 -2.10 0.23 0.48
C SER A 81 -2.57 -0.03 1.91
N VAL A 82 -3.57 0.72 2.36
CA VAL A 82 -4.08 0.68 3.74
C VAL A 82 -5.43 -0.03 3.82
N GLY A 83 -5.60 -0.86 4.84
CA GLY A 83 -6.81 -1.63 5.12
C GLY A 83 -6.57 -2.59 6.30
N ARG A 84 -7.55 -3.36 6.78
CA ARG A 84 -8.91 -3.53 6.23
C ARG A 84 -9.81 -2.29 6.35
N VAL A 85 -9.57 -1.47 7.39
CA VAL A 85 -10.24 -0.17 7.58
C VAL A 85 -9.18 0.92 7.75
N CYS A 86 -9.12 1.86 6.81
CA CYS A 86 -8.23 3.01 6.89
C CYS A 86 -8.69 4.01 7.96
N SER A 87 -7.79 4.90 8.38
CA SER A 87 -7.99 5.84 9.49
C SER A 87 -8.33 5.11 10.81
N ARG A 88 -9.19 5.68 11.65
CA ARG A 88 -9.38 5.23 13.04
C ARG A 88 -10.67 4.45 13.25
N VAL A 89 -10.58 3.35 13.99
CA VAL A 89 -11.73 2.74 14.68
C VAL A 89 -11.76 3.25 16.12
N GLY A 90 -12.80 4.03 16.43
CA GLY A 90 -13.01 4.64 17.75
C GLY A 90 -13.00 3.58 18.86
N ASN A 91 -12.28 3.84 19.95
CA ASN A 91 -12.07 2.92 21.08
C ASN A 91 -11.65 1.49 20.72
N GLY A 92 -11.16 1.25 19.50
CA GLY A 92 -10.75 -0.08 19.02
C GLY A 92 -11.89 -1.10 19.05
N ASN A 93 -13.14 -0.68 18.85
CA ASN A 93 -14.27 -1.61 18.76
C ASN A 93 -15.41 -1.05 17.89
N PHE A 94 -16.26 -1.93 17.40
CA PHE A 94 -17.48 -1.59 16.66
C PHE A 94 -18.57 -2.64 16.89
N MET A 95 -19.80 -2.28 16.54
CA MET A 95 -20.95 -3.20 16.54
C MET A 95 -21.27 -3.61 15.11
N LEU A 96 -21.53 -4.90 14.89
CA LEU A 96 -22.01 -5.43 13.62
C LEU A 96 -23.02 -6.54 13.92
N ASP A 97 -24.22 -6.43 13.34
CA ASP A 97 -25.34 -7.36 13.56
C ASP A 97 -25.60 -7.66 15.05
N GLY A 98 -25.54 -6.63 15.89
CA GLY A 98 -25.78 -6.73 17.33
C GLY A 98 -24.62 -7.35 18.14
N LYS A 99 -23.53 -7.77 17.49
CA LYS A 99 -22.33 -8.29 18.15
C LYS A 99 -21.23 -7.23 18.24
N LYS A 100 -20.59 -7.15 19.40
CA LYS A 100 -19.41 -6.30 19.61
C LYS A 100 -18.15 -7.01 19.10
N TYR A 101 -17.35 -6.29 18.32
CA TYR A 101 -16.02 -6.72 17.87
C TYR A 101 -14.97 -5.80 18.46
N GLU A 102 -13.94 -6.35 19.09
CA GLU A 102 -12.75 -5.63 19.52
C GLU A 102 -11.67 -5.83 18.45
N VAL A 103 -11.02 -4.75 18.07
CA VAL A 103 -9.94 -4.74 17.08
C VAL A 103 -8.64 -4.28 17.73
N THR A 104 -7.50 -4.60 17.10
CA THR A 104 -6.17 -4.22 17.61
C THR A 104 -6.06 -2.72 17.90
N LYS A 105 -5.57 -2.37 19.09
CA LYS A 105 -5.39 -0.98 19.55
C LYS A 105 -3.93 -0.56 19.39
N ASN A 106 -3.55 -0.19 18.17
CA ASN A 106 -2.19 0.24 17.82
C ASN A 106 -1.97 1.77 17.92
N PHE A 107 -3.00 2.56 18.24
CA PHE A 107 -2.88 4.02 18.38
C PHE A 107 -3.31 4.51 19.77
N LEU A 108 -2.35 5.09 20.49
CA LEU A 108 -2.52 5.62 21.85
C LEU A 108 -3.09 4.58 22.85
N GLY A 109 -2.90 3.28 22.58
CA GLY A 109 -3.45 2.18 23.36
C GLY A 109 -4.99 2.12 23.40
N LYS A 110 -5.69 2.94 22.61
CA LYS A 110 -7.14 3.15 22.71
C LYS A 110 -7.85 2.91 21.39
N HIS A 111 -7.26 3.33 20.28
CA HIS A 111 -7.87 3.28 18.96
C HIS A 111 -7.13 2.29 18.07
N MET A 112 -7.84 1.72 17.10
CA MET A 112 -7.17 1.17 15.94
C MET A 112 -6.87 2.31 14.97
N LEU A 113 -5.72 2.26 14.32
CA LEU A 113 -5.33 3.12 13.21
C LEU A 113 -4.88 2.25 12.03
N HIS A 114 -5.36 2.57 10.83
CA HIS A 114 -4.93 2.00 9.55
C HIS A 114 -4.93 0.46 9.51
N GLY A 115 -5.97 -0.14 10.08
CA GLY A 115 -6.19 -1.59 10.03
C GLY A 115 -5.39 -2.42 11.03
N GLY A 116 -4.62 -1.80 11.93
CA GLY A 116 -3.97 -2.48 13.05
C GLY A 116 -2.46 -2.62 12.92
N THR A 117 -1.87 -3.51 13.71
CA THR A 117 -0.40 -3.67 13.80
C THR A 117 0.17 -4.30 12.54
N HIS A 118 -0.50 -5.31 11.99
CA HIS A 118 -0.19 -5.96 10.72
C HIS A 118 -1.35 -5.75 9.72
N GLY A 119 -1.81 -4.50 9.62
CA GLY A 119 -2.76 -4.10 8.59
C GLY A 119 -2.20 -4.29 7.18
N PHE A 120 -3.01 -3.98 6.17
CA PHE A 120 -2.68 -4.24 4.76
C PHE A 120 -1.40 -3.53 4.29
N SER A 121 -0.99 -2.48 4.99
CA SER A 121 0.25 -1.72 4.75
C SER A 121 1.52 -2.45 5.17
N LYS A 122 1.40 -3.47 6.04
CA LYS A 122 2.53 -4.14 6.69
C LYS A 122 2.56 -5.64 6.41
N VAL A 123 1.79 -6.13 5.44
CA VAL A 123 1.78 -7.54 5.01
C VAL A 123 2.40 -7.69 3.63
N ILE A 124 2.73 -8.92 3.27
CA ILE A 124 3.24 -9.26 1.95
C ILE A 124 2.05 -9.59 1.07
N TRP A 125 1.87 -8.80 0.02
CA TRP A 125 0.88 -9.07 -1.01
C TRP A 125 1.43 -10.05 -2.04
N GLU A 126 0.59 -10.97 -2.48
CA GLU A 126 0.87 -11.83 -3.62
C GLU A 126 0.74 -11.03 -4.91
N VAL A 127 1.49 -11.42 -5.93
CA VAL A 127 1.34 -10.88 -7.29
C VAL A 127 0.34 -11.76 -8.00
N ASP A 128 -0.88 -11.25 -8.16
CA ASP A 128 -1.98 -11.98 -8.77
C ASP A 128 -1.86 -11.97 -10.30
N GLN A 129 -1.50 -10.81 -10.87
CA GLN A 129 -1.32 -10.65 -12.31
C GLN A 129 -0.29 -9.55 -12.63
N ILE A 130 0.61 -9.84 -13.57
CA ILE A 130 1.40 -8.81 -14.28
C ILE A 130 0.64 -8.47 -15.56
N ARG A 131 0.34 -7.19 -15.76
CA ARG A 131 -0.42 -6.68 -16.89
C ARG A 131 0.51 -5.91 -17.85
N PRO A 132 0.11 -5.71 -19.12
CA PRO A 132 0.88 -4.85 -20.03
C PRO A 132 0.98 -3.38 -19.55
N ASP A 133 0.01 -2.94 -18.75
CA ASP A 133 -0.14 -1.56 -18.27
C ASP A 133 0.10 -1.42 -16.75
N GLY A 134 0.46 -2.50 -16.04
CA GLY A 134 0.63 -2.45 -14.60
C GLY A 134 0.65 -3.81 -13.88
N VAL A 135 0.23 -3.82 -12.61
CA VAL A 135 0.30 -5.00 -11.74
C VAL A 135 -0.93 -5.08 -10.84
N VAL A 136 -1.43 -6.29 -10.62
CA VAL A 136 -2.48 -6.62 -9.64
C VAL A 136 -1.84 -7.35 -8.47
N PHE A 137 -2.00 -6.78 -7.29
CA PHE A 137 -1.64 -7.42 -6.03
C PHE A 137 -2.89 -8.02 -5.37
N LYS A 138 -2.72 -9.12 -4.64
CA LYS A 138 -3.77 -9.76 -3.84
C LYS A 138 -3.30 -10.05 -2.43
N PHE A 139 -4.17 -9.86 -1.46
CA PHE A 139 -3.97 -10.28 -0.09
C PHE A 139 -5.23 -10.92 0.48
N THR A 140 -5.10 -12.15 0.96
CA THR A 140 -6.16 -12.85 1.70
C THR A 140 -6.00 -12.60 3.19
N SER A 141 -6.86 -11.75 3.73
CA SER A 141 -6.92 -11.39 5.14
C SER A 141 -7.85 -12.39 5.87
N PRO A 142 -7.32 -13.31 6.69
CA PRO A 142 -8.15 -14.37 7.28
C PRO A 142 -9.22 -13.84 8.25
N ASP A 143 -10.20 -14.67 8.58
CA ASP A 143 -11.18 -14.38 9.63
C ASP A 143 -10.47 -14.11 10.96
N GLY A 144 -10.82 -13.02 11.62
CA GLY A 144 -10.20 -12.57 12.87
C GLY A 144 -8.90 -11.78 12.70
N HIS A 145 -8.41 -11.56 11.48
CA HIS A 145 -7.18 -10.77 11.26
C HIS A 145 -7.35 -9.34 11.82
N GLU A 146 -6.47 -8.96 12.75
CA GLU A 146 -6.53 -7.69 13.51
C GLU A 146 -7.87 -7.46 14.25
N GLY A 147 -8.62 -8.53 14.49
CA GLY A 147 -9.92 -8.52 15.20
C GLY A 147 -11.15 -8.38 14.30
N PHE A 148 -10.98 -8.22 12.98
CA PHE A 148 -12.12 -8.10 12.06
C PHE A 148 -12.73 -9.47 11.71
N PRO A 149 -14.06 -9.60 11.68
CA PRO A 149 -14.73 -10.83 11.24
C PRO A 149 -14.63 -11.04 9.74
N GLY A 150 -14.73 -12.28 9.29
CA GLY A 150 -14.74 -12.66 7.88
C GLY A 150 -13.35 -12.69 7.27
N GLU A 151 -13.13 -13.69 6.42
CA GLU A 151 -12.03 -13.65 5.49
C GLU A 151 -12.34 -12.60 4.42
N VAL A 152 -11.37 -11.75 4.11
CA VAL A 152 -11.44 -10.76 3.03
C VAL A 152 -10.35 -11.05 2.02
N VAL A 153 -10.73 -11.26 0.76
CA VAL A 153 -9.79 -11.26 -0.36
C VAL A 153 -9.76 -9.85 -0.93
N ALA A 154 -8.67 -9.13 -0.70
CA ALA A 154 -8.45 -7.78 -1.19
C ALA A 154 -7.55 -7.79 -2.43
N THR A 155 -7.88 -6.98 -3.43
CA THR A 155 -7.03 -6.74 -4.60
C THR A 155 -6.66 -5.26 -4.68
N ALA A 156 -5.44 -5.00 -5.15
CA ALA A 156 -4.94 -3.66 -5.42
C ALA A 156 -4.32 -3.66 -6.83
N THR A 157 -5.02 -3.05 -7.78
CA THR A 157 -4.56 -2.92 -9.16
C THR A 157 -3.95 -1.55 -9.34
N TYR A 158 -2.70 -1.50 -9.80
CA TYR A 158 -1.99 -0.27 -10.12
C TYR A 158 -1.57 -0.28 -11.59
N THR A 159 -1.92 0.77 -12.33
CA THR A 159 -1.63 0.90 -13.77
C THR A 159 -1.20 2.31 -14.11
N ILE A 160 -0.44 2.47 -15.19
CA ILE A 160 -0.30 3.76 -15.88
C ILE A 160 -0.78 3.64 -17.32
N THR A 161 -1.28 4.73 -17.86
CA THR A 161 -1.66 4.86 -19.27
C THR A 161 -0.53 5.51 -20.08
N ASP A 162 -0.68 5.52 -21.41
CA ASP A 162 0.22 6.20 -22.33
C ASP A 162 0.07 7.73 -22.34
N ASP A 163 -0.99 8.28 -21.73
CA ASP A 163 -1.24 9.71 -21.55
C ASP A 163 -0.90 10.25 -20.15
N ASN A 164 0.03 9.58 -19.44
CA ASN A 164 0.51 9.98 -18.09
C ASN A 164 -0.58 9.99 -17.00
N CYS A 165 -1.56 9.09 -17.08
CA CYS A 165 -2.51 8.86 -15.99
C CYS A 165 -2.08 7.66 -15.16
N MET A 166 -1.83 7.87 -13.86
CA MET A 166 -1.77 6.78 -12.88
C MET A 166 -3.19 6.45 -12.43
N ARG A 167 -3.53 5.16 -12.39
CA ARG A 167 -4.77 4.65 -11.81
C ARG A 167 -4.46 3.61 -10.76
N PHE A 168 -5.24 3.62 -9.69
CA PHE A 168 -5.30 2.53 -8.74
C PHE A 168 -6.76 2.14 -8.48
N CYS A 169 -7.00 0.85 -8.30
CA CYS A 169 -8.32 0.30 -8.01
C CYS A 169 -8.20 -0.71 -6.87
N PHE A 170 -9.08 -0.58 -5.88
CA PHE A 170 -9.17 -1.50 -4.77
C PHE A 170 -10.50 -2.24 -4.85
N GLU A 171 -10.45 -3.56 -4.78
CA GLU A 171 -11.63 -4.41 -4.69
C GLU A 171 -11.49 -5.34 -3.50
N ALA A 172 -12.62 -5.76 -2.94
CA ALA A 172 -12.64 -6.69 -1.83
C ALA A 172 -13.89 -7.58 -1.90
N THR A 173 -13.70 -8.87 -1.66
CA THR A 173 -14.80 -9.80 -1.40
C THR A 173 -14.64 -10.39 -0.01
N THR A 174 -15.74 -10.82 0.60
CA THR A 174 -15.76 -11.35 1.95
C THR A 174 -16.71 -12.54 2.07
N ASN A 175 -16.39 -13.48 2.96
CA ASN A 175 -17.27 -14.62 3.26
C ASN A 175 -18.23 -14.37 4.42
N LYS A 176 -18.10 -13.24 5.13
CA LYS A 176 -18.98 -12.80 6.22
C LYS A 176 -19.13 -11.26 6.21
N PRO A 177 -20.24 -10.70 6.72
CA PRO A 177 -20.34 -9.25 6.92
C PRO A 177 -19.13 -8.70 7.69
N THR A 178 -18.51 -7.65 7.16
CA THR A 178 -17.33 -7.01 7.75
C THR A 178 -17.15 -5.61 7.16
N PRO A 179 -16.64 -4.62 7.92
CA PRO A 179 -16.30 -3.33 7.35
C PRO A 179 -15.03 -3.44 6.49
N VAL A 180 -15.05 -2.80 5.33
CA VAL A 180 -13.89 -2.62 4.46
C VAL A 180 -13.82 -1.16 4.02
N ASN A 181 -12.66 -0.54 4.19
CA ASN A 181 -12.37 0.81 3.71
C ASN A 181 -10.87 0.87 3.37
N MET A 182 -10.56 0.91 2.08
CA MET A 182 -9.20 0.84 1.56
C MET A 182 -8.79 2.16 0.92
N THR A 183 -7.51 2.51 1.03
CA THR A 183 -6.90 3.67 0.37
C THR A 183 -5.44 3.40 0.05
N ASN A 184 -4.83 4.22 -0.80
CA ASN A 184 -3.39 4.36 -0.87
C ASN A 184 -2.96 5.55 0.02
N HIS A 185 -1.76 5.49 0.60
CA HIS A 185 -1.23 6.51 1.51
C HIS A 185 0.07 7.16 0.99
N ALA A 186 0.16 7.37 -0.34
CA ALA A 186 1.23 8.14 -0.95
C ALA A 186 1.22 9.60 -0.48
N TYR A 187 2.42 10.09 -0.20
CA TYR A 187 2.69 11.49 0.10
C TYR A 187 3.33 12.11 -1.13
N PHE A 188 2.75 13.22 -1.61
CA PHE A 188 3.19 13.87 -2.84
C PHE A 188 3.91 15.18 -2.56
N ASN A 189 5.04 15.37 -3.22
CA ASN A 189 5.70 16.65 -3.40
C ASN A 189 5.84 16.93 -4.91
N LEU A 190 5.01 17.81 -5.46
CA LEU A 190 5.04 18.12 -6.88
C LEU A 190 6.29 18.91 -7.32
N ALA A 191 7.03 19.48 -6.37
CA ALA A 191 8.34 20.11 -6.62
C ALA A 191 9.51 19.10 -6.58
N GLY A 192 9.22 17.81 -6.48
CA GLY A 192 10.20 16.73 -6.47
C GLY A 192 10.68 16.36 -5.07
N HIS A 193 10.89 15.07 -4.83
CA HIS A 193 11.24 14.45 -3.55
C HIS A 193 12.41 15.13 -2.83
N VAL A 194 13.38 15.62 -3.58
CA VAL A 194 14.62 16.24 -3.07
C VAL A 194 14.49 17.73 -2.77
N SER A 195 13.39 18.37 -3.16
CA SER A 195 13.16 19.78 -2.82
C SER A 195 12.80 19.92 -1.34
N GLU A 196 13.34 20.95 -0.70
CA GLU A 196 13.05 21.24 0.71
C GLU A 196 11.56 21.52 0.89
N ILE A 197 10.88 20.69 1.67
CA ILE A 197 9.58 21.01 2.26
C ILE A 197 9.78 21.12 3.76
N SER A 198 9.56 22.31 4.31
CA SER A 198 9.27 22.45 5.73
C SER A 198 7.83 22.02 5.99
N ILE A 199 7.63 20.80 6.46
CA ILE A 199 6.34 20.37 7.01
C ILE A 199 6.35 20.74 8.49
N GLU A 200 5.78 21.90 8.84
CA GLU A 200 5.42 22.18 10.23
C GLU A 200 4.22 21.29 10.60
N LEU A 201 4.44 20.29 11.46
CA LEU A 201 3.41 19.41 12.02
C LEU A 201 2.99 19.86 13.41
#